data_AF-A0A1W9QJM0-F1
#
_entry.id   AF-A0A1W9QJM0-F1
#
_cell.length_a   1.000
_cell.length_b   1.000
_cell.length_c   1.000
_cell.angle_alpha   90.00
_cell.angle_beta   90.00
_cell.angle_gamma   90.00
#
_symmetry.space_group_name_H-M   'P 1'
#
loop_
_entity.id
_entity.type
_entity.pdbx_description
1 polymer ?
#
loop_
_entity_poly.entity_id
_entity_poly.type
_entity_poly.pdbx_seq_one_letter_code
_entity_poly.pdbx_strand_id
1 'polypeptide(L)'
;MASLLSEAETEFERLRLEEAQKTLLDAVRRRAYDLSYFPEKEAPEAEPSPAQSEARRLEQAALRAELAHELHAETEFTGELFRRVRESQGIELEDIAQKTKISVSHLAAIENEDFGALPAEVYTRGFVSQMAGLLGLDKTQATRSYLRRFRARKKAAAVERP
;
A
#
# COMPACT_ATOMS: atom_id res chain seq x y z
N MET A 1 48.83 21.52 19.65
CA MET A 1 48.19 20.19 19.74
C MET A 1 48.99 19.26 18.86
N ALA A 2 49.76 18.33 19.47
CA ALA A 2 50.57 17.38 18.72
C ALA A 2 49.66 16.31 18.10
N SER A 3 49.82 16.06 16.80
CA SER A 3 49.10 15.02 16.07
C SER A 3 49.36 13.66 16.72
N LEU A 4 48.31 12.86 16.94
CA LEU A 4 48.37 11.52 17.57
C LEU A 4 48.88 10.42 16.63
N LEU A 5 49.23 10.78 15.39
CA LEU A 5 49.66 9.87 14.33
C LEU A 5 51.10 10.19 13.93
N SER A 6 51.89 9.16 13.67
CA SER A 6 53.24 9.30 13.14
C SER A 6 53.22 9.95 11.75
N GLU A 7 54.33 10.56 11.33
CA GLU A 7 54.42 11.24 10.01
C GLU A 7 54.01 10.30 8.86
N ALA A 8 54.42 9.03 8.92
CA ALA A 8 54.06 8.01 7.94
C ALA A 8 52.56 7.66 7.95
N GLU A 9 51.93 7.58 9.12
CA GLU A 9 50.48 7.35 9.24
C GLU A 9 49.67 8.56 8.75
N THR A 10 50.15 9.78 9.03
CA THR A 10 49.50 10.99 8.52
C THR A 10 49.59 11.11 7.01
N GLU A 11 50.72 10.70 6.42
CA GLU A 11 50.90 10.71 4.97
C GLU A 11 50.01 9.65 4.29
N PHE A 12 49.89 8.47 4.90
CA PHE A 12 48.99 7.41 4.42
C PHE A 12 47.51 7.83 4.44
N GLU A 13 47.03 8.39 5.54
CA GLU A 13 45.66 8.89 5.65
C GLU A 13 45.39 10.05 4.69
N ARG A 14 46.38 10.93 4.51
CA ARG A 14 46.28 12.04 3.56
C ARG A 14 46.21 11.55 2.11
N LEU A 15 47.03 10.56 1.74
CA LEU A 15 46.98 9.95 0.41
C LEU A 15 45.62 9.27 0.16
N ARG A 16 45.08 8.58 1.16
CA ARG A 16 43.75 7.96 1.09
C ARG A 16 42.63 9.00 0.90
N LEU A 17 42.72 10.13 1.61
CA LEU A 17 41.79 11.25 1.46
C LEU A 17 41.91 11.91 0.08
N GLU A 18 43.12 12.13 -0.42
CA GLU A 18 43.36 12.70 -1.75
C GLU A 18 42.85 11.78 -2.87
N GLU A 19 42.97 10.46 -2.72
CA GLU A 19 42.45 9.47 -3.65
C GLU A 19 40.90 9.41 -3.63
N ALA A 20 40.30 9.45 -2.45
CA ALA A 20 38.85 9.58 -2.30
C ALA A 20 38.34 10.88 -2.93
N GLN A 21 39.04 12.00 -2.76
CA GLN A 21 38.69 13.29 -3.34
C GLN A 21 38.78 13.27 -4.87
N LYS A 22 39.82 12.66 -5.45
CA LYS A 22 39.95 12.49 -6.91
C LYS A 22 38.81 11.65 -7.50
N THR A 23 38.37 10.63 -6.75
CA THR A 23 37.25 9.77 -7.16
C THR A 23 35.91 10.51 -7.12
N LEU A 24 35.69 11.37 -6.11
CA LEU A 24 34.46 12.16 -5.98
C LEU A 24 34.36 13.32 -6.98
N LEU A 25 35.49 13.93 -7.36
CA LEU A 25 35.55 15.04 -8.32
C LEU A 25 35.46 14.57 -9.78
N ASP A 26 35.78 13.30 -10.06
CA ASP A 26 35.63 12.68 -11.37
C ASP A 26 34.21 12.11 -11.51
N ALA A 27 33.39 12.75 -12.35
CA ALA A 27 31.99 12.39 -12.55
C ALA A 27 31.78 10.95 -13.07
N VAL A 28 32.73 10.41 -13.83
CA VAL A 28 32.65 9.05 -14.38
C VAL A 28 32.93 8.02 -13.29
N ARG A 29 33.97 8.25 -12.48
CA ARG A 29 34.34 7.36 -11.37
C ARG A 29 33.32 7.39 -10.24
N ARG A 30 32.80 8.57 -9.93
CA ARG A 30 31.70 8.75 -8.98
C ARG A 30 30.49 7.93 -9.40
N ARG A 31 30.07 8.00 -10.68
CA ARG A 31 28.93 7.24 -11.18
C ARG A 31 29.12 5.72 -11.07
N ALA A 32 30.32 5.22 -11.34
CA ALA A 32 30.63 3.80 -11.19
C ALA A 32 30.57 3.32 -9.73
N TYR A 33 31.07 4.15 -8.80
CA TYR A 33 30.97 3.87 -7.36
C TYR A 33 29.51 3.91 -6.89
N ASP A 34 28.77 4.96 -7.25
CA ASP A 34 27.35 5.14 -6.93
C ASP A 34 26.53 3.92 -7.39
N LEU A 35 26.76 3.41 -8.62
CA LEU A 35 26.09 2.21 -9.16
C LEU A 35 26.43 0.91 -8.42
N SER A 36 27.62 0.79 -7.86
CA SER A 36 28.06 -0.43 -7.17
C SER A 36 27.54 -0.54 -5.73
N TYR A 37 27.37 0.62 -5.07
CA TYR A 37 26.96 0.71 -3.68
C TYR A 37 25.46 1.00 -3.52
N PHE A 38 24.90 1.76 -4.46
CA PHE A 38 23.48 1.99 -4.67
C PHE A 38 23.14 1.49 -6.08
N PRO A 39 22.96 0.18 -6.29
CA PRO A 39 22.43 -0.31 -7.56
C PRO A 39 21.18 0.51 -7.85
N GLU A 40 21.05 1.05 -9.06
CA GLU A 40 19.91 1.86 -9.48
C GLU A 40 18.65 1.12 -9.02
N LYS A 41 18.12 1.54 -7.87
CA LYS A 41 16.78 1.19 -7.46
C LYS A 41 15.99 1.73 -8.62
N GLU A 42 15.35 0.85 -9.38
CA GLU A 42 14.53 1.17 -10.56
C GLU A 42 14.04 2.60 -10.37
N ALA A 43 14.56 3.53 -11.18
CA ALA A 43 14.22 4.94 -11.04
C ALA A 43 12.71 4.98 -10.83
N PRO A 44 12.20 5.63 -9.76
CA PRO A 44 10.78 5.61 -9.48
C PRO A 44 10.09 5.93 -10.79
N GLU A 45 9.26 4.99 -11.27
CA GLU A 45 8.68 5.01 -12.61
C GLU A 45 8.33 6.45 -12.94
N ALA A 46 8.90 6.98 -14.03
CA ALA A 46 8.85 8.39 -14.37
C ALA A 46 7.47 8.96 -14.03
N GLU A 47 7.42 9.96 -13.14
CA GLU A 47 6.15 10.53 -12.69
C GLU A 47 5.27 10.78 -13.93
N PRO A 48 4.01 10.28 -13.92
CA PRO A 48 3.16 10.36 -15.09
C PRO A 48 3.10 11.81 -15.57
N SER A 49 3.22 12.00 -16.88
CA SER A 49 3.17 13.34 -17.50
C SER A 49 1.96 14.12 -16.97
N PRO A 50 2.03 15.46 -16.83
CA PRO A 50 0.91 16.28 -16.36
C PRO A 50 -0.42 15.93 -17.05
N ALA A 51 -0.40 15.66 -18.36
CA ALA A 51 -1.57 15.22 -19.12
C ALA A 51 -2.08 13.81 -18.74
N GLN A 52 -1.18 12.85 -18.48
CA GLN A 52 -1.53 11.50 -18.03
C GLN A 52 -2.10 11.51 -16.60
N SER A 53 -1.53 12.35 -15.72
CA SER A 53 -2.03 12.53 -14.36
C SER A 53 -3.40 13.21 -14.34
N GLU A 54 -3.68 14.13 -15.27
CA GLU A 54 -4.97 14.80 -15.40
C GLU A 54 -6.05 13.86 -15.95
N ALA A 55 -5.73 13.07 -16.98
CA ALA A 55 -6.63 12.03 -17.52
C ALA A 55 -7.02 11.00 -16.45
N ARG A 56 -6.04 10.45 -15.70
CA ARG A 56 -6.31 9.54 -14.57
C ARG A 56 -7.17 10.19 -13.49
N ARG A 57 -6.94 11.47 -13.18
CA ARG A 57 -7.75 12.21 -12.18
C ARG A 57 -9.20 12.38 -12.62
N LEU A 58 -9.44 12.67 -13.89
CA LEU A 58 -10.78 12.81 -14.45
C LEU A 58 -11.51 11.46 -14.50
N GLU A 59 -10.81 10.40 -14.92
CA GLU A 59 -11.33 9.03 -14.93
C GLU A 59 -11.72 8.58 -13.50
N GLN A 60 -10.84 8.78 -12.52
CA GLN A 60 -11.14 8.50 -11.11
C GLN A 60 -12.31 9.35 -10.58
N ALA A 61 -12.42 10.61 -10.98
CA ALA A 61 -13.51 11.49 -10.56
C ALA A 61 -14.87 11.08 -11.16
N ALA A 62 -14.89 10.68 -12.43
CA ALA A 62 -16.08 10.17 -13.12
C ALA A 62 -16.56 8.86 -12.48
N LEU A 63 -15.64 7.91 -12.25
CA LEU A 63 -15.95 6.64 -11.61
C LEU A 63 -16.46 6.83 -10.18
N ARG A 64 -15.88 7.77 -9.42
CA ARG A 64 -16.39 8.17 -8.09
C ARG A 64 -17.81 8.74 -8.14
N ALA A 65 -18.12 9.58 -9.13
CA ALA A 65 -19.45 10.16 -9.28
C ALA A 65 -20.49 9.11 -9.67
N GLU A 66 -20.14 8.16 -10.54
CA GLU A 66 -20.96 7.01 -10.91
C GLU A 66 -21.24 6.12 -9.70
N LEU A 67 -20.19 5.72 -8.96
CA LEU A 67 -20.32 4.94 -7.73
C LEU A 67 -21.17 5.66 -6.66
N ALA A 68 -20.99 6.97 -6.48
CA ALA A 68 -21.77 7.74 -5.52
C ALA A 68 -23.28 7.75 -5.86
N HIS A 69 -23.64 7.62 -7.14
CA HIS A 69 -25.03 7.54 -7.56
C HIS A 69 -25.66 6.18 -7.26
N GLU A 70 -24.88 5.10 -7.26
CA GLU A 70 -25.36 3.73 -7.02
C GLU A 70 -25.46 3.34 -5.53
N LEU A 71 -24.85 4.11 -4.62
CA LEU A 71 -24.87 3.84 -3.17
C LEU A 71 -26.19 4.29 -2.51
N HIS A 72 -27.28 3.58 -2.77
CA HIS A 72 -28.59 3.78 -2.13
C HIS A 72 -28.74 3.01 -0.80
N ALA A 73 -29.80 3.28 -0.04
CA ALA A 73 -30.10 2.68 1.28
C ALA A 73 -30.24 1.14 1.30
N GLU A 74 -30.42 0.54 0.12
CA GLU A 74 -30.53 -0.92 -0.06
C GLU A 74 -29.26 -1.58 -0.61
N THR A 75 -28.22 -0.79 -0.92
CA THR A 75 -26.94 -1.30 -1.44
C THR A 75 -26.40 -2.44 -0.59
N GLU A 76 -26.05 -3.52 -1.27
CA GLU A 76 -25.39 -4.67 -0.67
C GLU A 76 -23.86 -4.53 -0.84
N PHE A 77 -23.15 -4.38 0.29
CA PHE A 77 -21.71 -4.17 0.26
C PHE A 77 -20.96 -5.50 0.22
N THR A 78 -20.82 -6.07 -0.97
CA THR A 78 -20.04 -7.29 -1.25
C THR A 78 -18.53 -7.05 -1.16
N GLY A 79 -17.76 -8.12 -1.00
CA GLY A 79 -16.29 -8.04 -1.13
C GLY A 79 -15.87 -7.43 -2.48
N GLU A 80 -16.56 -7.82 -3.55
CA GLU A 80 -16.34 -7.25 -4.89
C GLU A 80 -16.65 -5.74 -4.95
N LEU A 81 -17.70 -5.26 -4.27
CA LEU A 81 -17.96 -3.82 -4.19
C LEU A 81 -16.83 -3.09 -3.48
N PHE A 82 -16.33 -3.64 -2.36
CA PHE A 82 -15.19 -3.07 -1.64
C PHE A 82 -13.96 -2.95 -2.55
N ARG A 83 -13.66 -3.99 -3.32
CA ARG A 83 -12.58 -3.98 -4.30
C ARG A 83 -12.77 -2.91 -5.36
N ARG A 84 -13.93 -2.89 -6.04
CA ARG A 84 -14.24 -1.90 -7.09
C ARG A 84 -14.13 -0.47 -6.58
N VAL A 85 -14.66 -0.21 -5.39
CA VAL A 85 -14.55 1.12 -4.75
C VAL A 85 -13.08 1.44 -4.46
N ARG A 86 -12.30 0.50 -3.91
CA ARG A 86 -10.88 0.72 -3.62
C ARG A 86 -10.09 1.04 -4.89
N GLU A 87 -10.24 0.22 -5.92
CA GLU A 87 -9.53 0.35 -7.20
C GLU A 87 -9.93 1.62 -7.94
N SER A 88 -11.21 2.03 -7.88
CA SER A 88 -11.67 3.31 -8.42
C SER A 88 -10.97 4.54 -7.83
N GLN A 89 -10.45 4.39 -6.61
CA GLN A 89 -9.75 5.44 -5.89
C GLN A 89 -8.23 5.33 -6.03
N GLY A 90 -7.72 4.30 -6.72
CA GLY A 90 -6.30 4.01 -6.86
C GLY A 90 -5.62 3.72 -5.51
N ILE A 91 -6.34 3.11 -4.57
CA ILE A 91 -5.83 2.77 -3.24
C ILE A 91 -5.32 1.33 -3.24
N GLU A 92 -4.09 1.09 -2.79
CA GLU A 92 -3.56 -0.26 -2.64
C GLU A 92 -3.99 -0.88 -1.29
N LEU A 93 -4.03 -2.21 -1.21
CA LEU A 93 -4.37 -2.89 0.05
C LEU A 93 -3.36 -2.58 1.17
N GLU A 94 -2.10 -2.38 0.79
CA GLU A 94 -0.99 -1.98 1.64
C GLU A 94 -1.26 -0.63 2.32
N ASP A 95 -1.84 0.32 1.59
CA ASP A 95 -2.18 1.64 2.13
C ASP A 95 -3.28 1.54 3.20
N ILE A 96 -4.29 0.71 2.93
CA ILE A 96 -5.37 0.42 3.89
C ILE A 96 -4.79 -0.28 5.12
N ALA A 97 -3.92 -1.27 4.93
CA ALA A 97 -3.27 -1.99 6.00
C ALA A 97 -2.42 -1.06 6.89
N GLN A 98 -1.66 -0.16 6.28
CA GLN A 98 -0.83 0.80 7.01
C GLN A 98 -1.66 1.74 7.89
N LYS A 99 -2.80 2.20 7.39
CA LYS A 99 -3.71 3.14 8.09
C LYS A 99 -4.55 2.47 9.17
N THR A 100 -5.03 1.25 8.92
CA THR A 100 -5.99 0.54 9.80
C THR A 100 -5.33 -0.47 10.74
N LYS A 101 -4.07 -0.83 10.47
CA LYS A 101 -3.33 -1.90 11.15
C LYS A 101 -3.97 -3.29 10.99
N ILE A 102 -4.85 -3.45 10.00
CA ILE A 102 -5.37 -4.74 9.57
C ILE A 102 -4.37 -5.34 8.58
N SER A 103 -4.07 -6.64 8.68
CA SER A 103 -3.15 -7.28 7.74
C SER A 103 -3.73 -7.27 6.30
N VAL A 104 -2.84 -7.14 5.31
CA VAL A 104 -3.21 -7.24 3.88
C VAL A 104 -3.98 -8.53 3.59
N SER A 105 -3.57 -9.65 4.21
CA SER A 105 -4.26 -10.95 4.08
C SER A 105 -5.73 -10.89 4.52
N HIS A 106 -6.07 -10.24 5.64
CA HIS A 106 -7.46 -10.11 6.06
C HIS A 106 -8.25 -9.15 5.17
N LEU A 107 -7.63 -8.07 4.67
CA LEU A 107 -8.28 -7.14 3.75
C LEU A 107 -8.59 -7.83 2.40
N ALA A 108 -7.64 -8.60 1.89
CA ALA A 108 -7.83 -9.44 0.71
C ALA A 108 -8.92 -10.50 0.93
N ALA A 109 -8.98 -11.13 2.12
CA ALA A 109 -10.06 -12.05 2.46
C ALA A 109 -11.43 -11.37 2.51
N ILE A 110 -11.50 -10.09 2.92
CA ILE A 110 -12.75 -9.31 2.86
C ILE A 110 -13.20 -9.13 1.41
N GLU A 111 -12.31 -8.69 0.53
CA GLU A 111 -12.62 -8.44 -0.89
C GLU A 111 -12.97 -9.72 -1.66
N ASN A 112 -12.28 -10.83 -1.36
CA ASN A 112 -12.56 -12.13 -1.97
C ASN A 112 -13.74 -12.87 -1.33
N GLU A 113 -14.34 -12.32 -0.26
CA GLU A 113 -15.32 -13.01 0.57
C GLU A 113 -14.85 -14.41 1.03
N ASP A 114 -13.55 -14.55 1.28
CA ASP A 114 -12.98 -15.73 1.93
C ASP A 114 -13.32 -15.70 3.42
N PHE A 115 -14.58 -16.01 3.72
CA PHE A 115 -15.11 -16.04 5.08
C PHE A 115 -14.43 -17.12 5.95
N GLY A 116 -13.69 -18.06 5.36
CA GLY A 116 -12.91 -19.08 6.06
C GLY A 116 -11.67 -18.49 6.71
N ALA A 117 -10.95 -17.63 5.98
CA ALA A 117 -9.73 -16.95 6.44
C ALA A 117 -9.99 -15.79 7.41
N LEU A 118 -11.22 -15.32 7.52
CA LEU A 118 -11.57 -14.22 8.44
C LEU A 118 -11.69 -14.68 9.90
N PRO A 119 -11.28 -13.82 10.86
CA PRO A 119 -11.37 -14.12 12.29
C PRO A 119 -12.81 -14.14 12.81
N ALA A 120 -12.97 -14.24 14.13
CA ALA A 120 -14.26 -14.17 14.78
C ALA A 120 -15.04 -12.90 14.39
N GLU A 121 -16.36 -13.01 14.33
CA GLU A 121 -17.27 -11.98 13.81
C GLU A 121 -17.04 -10.60 14.43
N VAL A 122 -16.71 -10.54 15.73
CA VAL A 122 -16.44 -9.30 16.47
C VAL A 122 -15.28 -8.50 15.85
N TYR A 123 -14.25 -9.19 15.36
CA TYR A 123 -13.10 -8.57 14.69
C TYR A 123 -13.43 -8.24 13.24
N THR A 124 -14.06 -9.17 12.52
CA THR A 124 -14.50 -8.96 11.13
C THR A 124 -15.38 -7.73 11.00
N ARG A 125 -16.29 -7.51 11.96
CA ARG A 125 -17.10 -6.29 12.07
C ARG A 125 -16.24 -5.02 12.09
N GLY A 126 -15.22 -5.00 12.93
CA GLY A 126 -14.29 -3.89 13.04
C GLY A 126 -13.48 -3.68 11.75
N PHE A 127 -13.07 -4.76 11.09
CA PHE A 127 -12.30 -4.68 9.85
C PHE A 127 -13.11 -4.09 8.71
N VAL A 128 -14.33 -4.59 8.50
CA VAL A 128 -15.26 -4.10 7.49
C VAL A 128 -15.61 -2.63 7.75
N SER A 129 -15.88 -2.26 9.02
CA SER A 129 -16.18 -0.88 9.37
C SER A 129 -15.01 0.08 9.12
N GLN A 130 -13.76 -0.36 9.33
CA GLN A 130 -12.58 0.46 9.09
C GLN A 130 -12.32 0.63 7.58
N MET A 131 -12.42 -0.45 6.82
CA MET A 131 -12.29 -0.43 5.36
C MET A 131 -13.36 0.45 4.71
N ALA A 132 -14.63 0.29 5.12
CA ALA A 132 -15.73 1.16 4.67
C ALA A 132 -15.45 2.63 4.97
N GLY A 133 -14.97 2.93 6.19
CA GLY A 133 -14.63 4.29 6.59
C GLY A 133 -13.54 4.93 5.73
N LEU A 134 -12.50 4.17 5.41
CA LEU A 134 -11.38 4.65 4.60
C LEU A 134 -11.78 4.88 3.14
N LEU A 135 -12.71 4.07 2.64
CA LEU A 135 -13.26 4.18 1.28
C LEU A 135 -14.40 5.21 1.16
N GLY A 136 -14.80 5.86 2.25
CA GLY A 136 -15.88 6.85 2.26
C GLY A 136 -17.29 6.24 2.16
N LEU A 137 -17.42 4.94 2.47
CA LEU A 137 -18.68 4.19 2.42
C LEU A 137 -19.44 4.27 3.76
N ASP A 138 -20.75 4.05 3.72
CA ASP A 138 -21.55 3.95 4.96
C ASP A 138 -21.12 2.75 5.80
N LYS A 139 -20.45 3.02 6.92
CA LYS A 139 -19.93 2.00 7.82
C LYS A 139 -21.01 1.07 8.35
N THR A 140 -22.18 1.60 8.68
CA THR A 140 -23.27 0.86 9.33
C THR A 140 -23.90 -0.12 8.34
N GLN A 141 -24.25 0.36 7.14
CA GLN A 141 -24.84 -0.43 6.08
C GLN A 141 -23.86 -1.47 5.54
N ALA A 142 -22.59 -1.08 5.36
CA ALA A 142 -21.55 -1.97 4.88
C ALA A 142 -21.32 -3.13 5.86
N THR A 143 -21.17 -2.81 7.14
CA THR A 143 -21.03 -3.81 8.20
C THR A 143 -22.24 -4.72 8.29
N ARG A 144 -23.46 -4.16 8.28
CA ARG A 144 -24.72 -4.92 8.39
C ARG A 144 -24.87 -5.92 7.24
N SER A 145 -24.71 -5.46 5.99
CA SER A 145 -24.88 -6.30 4.81
C SER A 145 -23.79 -7.36 4.69
N TYR A 146 -22.54 -7.01 4.97
CA TYR A 146 -21.42 -7.95 4.95
C TYR A 146 -21.56 -9.06 6.00
N LEU A 147 -21.85 -8.71 7.25
CA LEU A 147 -21.98 -9.69 8.33
C LEU A 147 -23.16 -10.65 8.13
N ARG A 148 -24.23 -10.20 7.47
CA ARG A 148 -25.33 -11.08 7.08
C ARG A 148 -24.83 -12.24 6.21
N ARG A 149 -24.02 -11.95 5.19
CA ARG A 149 -23.44 -12.96 4.28
C ARG A 149 -22.39 -13.83 4.98
N PHE A 150 -21.53 -13.23 5.79
CA PHE A 150 -20.55 -13.94 6.61
C PHE A 150 -21.21 -15.01 7.50
N ARG A 151 -22.27 -14.65 8.22
CA ARG A 151 -23.03 -15.58 9.08
C ARG A 151 -23.71 -16.68 8.27
N ALA A 152 -24.32 -16.33 7.14
CA ALA A 152 -24.96 -17.30 6.25
C ALA A 152 -23.95 -18.34 5.76
N ARG A 153 -22.75 -17.92 5.33
CA ARG A 153 -21.69 -18.85 4.90
C ARG A 153 -21.15 -19.69 6.06
N LYS A 154 -20.88 -19.10 7.23
CA LYS A 154 -20.41 -19.85 8.40
C LYS A 154 -21.42 -20.91 8.84
N LYS A 155 -22.73 -20.61 8.76
CA LYS A 155 -23.80 -21.58 9.01
C LYS A 155 -23.79 -22.71 7.98
N ALA A 156 -23.73 -22.40 6.69
CA ALA A 156 -23.67 -23.41 5.63
C ALA A 156 -22.45 -24.34 5.79
N ALA A 157 -21.27 -23.77 6.05
CA ALA A 157 -20.05 -24.54 6.27
C ALA A 157 -20.08 -25.43 7.52
N ALA A 158 -20.88 -25.06 8.53
CA ALA A 158 -21.08 -25.90 9.72
C ALA A 158 -22.01 -27.09 9.46
N VAL A 159 -22.95 -26.96 8.51
CA VAL A 159 -23.86 -28.05 8.11
C VAL A 159 -23.18 -29.06 7.18
N GLU A 160 -22.22 -28.61 6.38
CA GLU A 160 -21.47 -29.43 5.42
C GLU A 160 -20.34 -30.26 6.04
N ARG A 161 -19.98 -30.05 7.31
CA ARG A 161 -18.96 -30.86 8.01
C ARG A 161 -19.64 -32.11 8.60
N PRO A 162 -19.37 -33.32 8.05
CA PRO A 162 -19.93 -34.57 8.57
C PRO A 162 -19.34 -34.97 9.93
#